data_AF-A0A847UHC8-F1
#
_entry.id   AF-A0A847UHC8-F1
#
_cell.length_a   1.000
_cell.length_b   1.000
_cell.length_c   1.000
_cell.angle_alpha   90.00
_cell.angle_beta   90.00
_cell.angle_gamma   90.00
#
_symmetry.space_group_name_H-M   'P 1'
#
loop_
_entity.id
_entity.type
_entity.pdbx_description
1 polymer ?
#
loop_
_entity_poly.entity_id
_entity_poly.type
_entity_poly.pdbx_seq_one_letter_code
_entity_poly.pdbx_strand_id
1 'polypeptide(L)'
;MTRTLYALRVPDAALEQPSSTQSLQVASNSPLNSDSPAVDSLAAEPGSRPLAGVVAGQYADIIAREFEELFSATGIEVVPWFGDTNKQRDAYVALEDVTVDQATAQEPRLQRFDGQLSQAGTQEDHQRALYCNPQPVDNPFGSTSTAEVGLSTQASNVQWWDHVTGATAAATVQRTMAGEHDDVEIYDATEPGYDNPVLLHEIAYDAEWPTDVRVWDDYNRDKVATTTVNGDTRTVDSTWQRCFVTSHEFVGTPILESDKLRLEADTDNQLLSASRWTGSSYDSVSLGTSDWRLRTLDLSRIGVERIDAQTEWVNTSNGGTHRMDLTLKRGREDALWTVPDNGSTPPQGLIDRLSPIASPADQAAGEVLDIVAKSEVRE
;
A
#
# COMPACT_ATOMS: atom_id res chain seq x y z
N MET A 1 -3.57 14.47 -20.89
CA MET A 1 -2.39 13.58 -20.82
C MET A 1 -2.40 13.09 -19.40
N THR A 2 -2.84 11.85 -19.20
CA THR A 2 -3.16 11.38 -17.87
C THR A 2 -1.93 10.74 -17.27
N ARG A 3 -1.49 11.22 -16.12
CA ARG A 3 -0.44 10.57 -15.34
C ARG A 3 -1.02 9.96 -14.07
N THR A 4 -0.35 8.94 -13.57
CA THR A 4 -0.73 8.22 -12.37
C THR A 4 0.49 8.16 -11.46
N LEU A 5 0.29 8.52 -10.20
CA LEU A 5 1.24 8.32 -9.12
C LEU A 5 0.78 7.11 -8.33
N TYR A 6 1.53 6.01 -8.38
CA TYR A 6 1.12 4.73 -7.83
C TYR A 6 -0.25 4.27 -8.40
N ALA A 7 -1.31 4.39 -7.61
CA ALA A 7 -2.69 4.10 -7.98
C ALA A 7 -3.56 5.35 -8.17
N LEU A 8 -3.04 6.52 -7.82
CA LEU A 8 -3.77 7.78 -7.82
C LEU A 8 -3.61 8.47 -9.17
N ARG A 9 -4.73 8.64 -9.88
CA ARG A 9 -4.75 9.37 -11.15
C ARG A 9 -4.58 10.86 -10.88
N VAL A 10 -3.53 11.44 -11.45
CA VAL A 10 -3.29 12.88 -11.40
C VAL A 10 -4.21 13.57 -12.41
N PRO A 11 -5.05 14.54 -11.98
CA PRO A 11 -5.95 15.25 -12.87
C PRO A 11 -5.20 15.93 -14.02
N ASP A 12 -5.76 15.97 -15.23
CA ASP A 12 -5.12 16.61 -16.40
C ASP A 12 -4.76 18.09 -16.14
N ALA A 13 -5.57 18.78 -15.32
CA ALA A 13 -5.34 20.18 -14.93
C ALA A 13 -4.19 20.37 -13.93
N ALA A 14 -3.64 19.29 -13.36
CA ALA A 14 -2.50 19.33 -12.46
C ALA A 14 -1.17 19.46 -13.20
N LEU A 15 -1.09 19.01 -14.44
CA LEU A 15 0.20 18.88 -15.14
C LEU A 15 0.69 20.15 -15.84
N GLU A 16 0.06 21.30 -15.60
CA GLU A 16 0.43 22.56 -16.24
C GLU A 16 0.47 23.71 -15.23
N GLN A 17 1.59 23.83 -14.49
CA GLN A 17 2.44 25.03 -14.47
C GLN A 17 3.80 24.66 -13.86
N PRO A 18 4.86 24.35 -14.65
CA PRO A 18 6.19 24.73 -14.20
C PRO A 18 6.13 26.25 -14.06
N SER A 19 6.19 26.77 -12.84
CA SER A 19 6.47 28.19 -12.60
C SER A 19 7.87 28.48 -13.13
N SER A 20 7.97 28.62 -14.45
CA SER A 20 9.09 29.21 -15.20
C SER A 20 9.44 30.63 -14.72
N THR A 21 8.72 31.15 -13.73
CA THR A 21 8.97 32.42 -13.06
C THR A 21 9.94 32.31 -11.87
N GLN A 22 10.25 31.12 -11.33
CA GLN A 22 11.20 31.00 -10.20
C GLN A 22 12.65 30.71 -10.61
N SER A 23 12.92 30.21 -11.82
CA SER A 23 14.28 29.99 -12.32
C SER A 23 14.86 31.14 -13.17
N LEU A 24 14.08 32.21 -13.42
CA LEU A 24 14.50 33.35 -14.25
C LEU A 24 14.69 34.68 -13.48
N GLN A 25 14.55 34.69 -12.15
CA GLN A 25 14.75 35.92 -11.34
C GLN A 25 16.02 35.95 -10.48
N VAL A 26 17.02 35.11 -10.76
CA VAL A 26 18.35 35.18 -10.10
C VAL A 26 19.43 35.77 -11.03
N ALA A 27 19.09 36.13 -12.27
CA ALA A 27 20.02 36.79 -13.19
C ALA A 27 19.56 38.20 -13.58
N SER A 28 19.35 39.09 -12.60
CA SER A 28 19.56 40.54 -12.74
C SER A 28 19.07 41.29 -11.49
N ASN A 29 19.99 41.57 -10.57
CA ASN A 29 20.13 42.86 -9.88
C ASN A 29 21.00 42.65 -8.65
N SER A 30 22.31 42.79 -8.85
CA SER A 30 23.16 43.33 -7.81
C SER A 30 22.90 44.84 -7.72
N PRO A 31 22.60 45.37 -6.53
CA PRO A 31 23.30 46.57 -6.12
C PRO A 31 23.89 46.43 -4.71
N LEU A 32 25.03 47.10 -4.56
CA LEU A 32 25.79 47.29 -3.34
C LEU A 32 24.95 47.97 -2.23
N ASN A 33 25.26 47.59 -0.98
CA ASN A 33 24.92 48.18 0.32
C ASN A 33 23.63 47.77 1.07
N SER A 34 23.88 47.40 2.33
CA SER A 34 23.08 47.48 3.57
C SER A 34 22.06 46.40 3.95
N ASP A 35 22.43 45.69 5.04
CA ASP A 35 21.67 45.17 6.19
C ASP A 35 20.17 44.81 6.02
N SER A 36 19.90 43.52 5.79
CA SER A 36 18.75 42.77 6.33
C SER A 36 18.89 41.27 6.01
N PRO A 37 18.18 40.38 6.74
CA PRO A 37 18.65 39.04 7.11
C PRO A 37 18.78 38.12 5.91
N ALA A 38 19.76 37.21 6.00
CA ALA A 38 19.90 36.10 5.07
C ALA A 38 18.59 35.32 5.01
N VAL A 39 17.89 35.44 3.88
CA VAL A 39 16.87 34.48 3.50
C VAL A 39 17.65 33.23 3.13
N ASP A 40 17.55 32.19 3.97
CA ASP A 40 17.99 30.86 3.58
C ASP A 40 17.14 30.45 2.39
N SER A 41 17.74 30.55 1.20
CA SER A 41 17.19 29.91 0.02
C SER A 41 17.28 28.41 0.24
N LEU A 42 16.15 27.76 0.57
CA LEU A 42 16.00 26.34 0.30
C LEU A 42 16.13 26.17 -1.21
N ALA A 43 17.35 25.86 -1.66
CA ALA A 43 17.57 25.38 -3.01
C ALA A 43 16.86 24.03 -3.10
N ALA A 44 15.86 23.93 -3.99
CA ALA A 44 15.30 22.65 -4.38
C ALA A 44 16.44 21.71 -4.78
N GLU A 45 16.48 20.50 -4.20
CA GLU A 45 17.55 19.55 -4.48
C GLU A 45 17.59 19.21 -5.98
N PRO A 46 18.78 19.07 -6.59
CA PRO A 46 18.89 18.72 -8.00
C PRO A 46 18.25 17.35 -8.28
N GLY A 47 17.05 17.34 -8.86
CA GLY A 47 16.28 16.11 -9.14
C GLY A 47 14.85 16.12 -8.64
N SER A 48 14.51 17.05 -7.73
CA SER A 48 13.14 17.29 -7.27
C SER A 48 12.26 17.89 -8.38
N ARG A 49 11.00 17.45 -8.43
CA ARG A 49 9.98 17.90 -9.38
C ARG A 49 8.72 18.27 -8.60
N PRO A 50 8.19 19.49 -8.78
CA PRO A 50 6.92 19.85 -8.18
C PRO A 50 5.78 19.06 -8.83
N LEU A 51 4.87 18.55 -8.01
CA LEU A 51 3.61 17.96 -8.38
C LEU A 51 2.49 18.78 -7.73
N ALA A 52 1.98 19.77 -8.45
CA ALA A 52 0.83 20.55 -8.02
C ALA A 52 -0.41 20.13 -8.81
N GLY A 53 -1.58 20.09 -8.19
CA GLY A 53 -2.79 19.69 -8.87
C GLY A 53 -4.07 20.21 -8.26
N VAL A 54 -5.12 20.24 -9.09
CA VAL A 54 -6.48 20.54 -8.64
C VAL A 54 -7.35 19.32 -8.89
N VAL A 55 -7.89 18.76 -7.82
CA VAL A 55 -8.90 17.71 -7.87
C VAL A 55 -10.28 18.37 -7.84
N ALA A 56 -11.13 18.00 -8.78
CA ALA A 56 -12.50 18.51 -8.87
C ALA A 56 -13.51 17.36 -8.96
N GLY A 57 -14.64 17.48 -8.25
CA GLY A 57 -15.72 16.48 -8.31
C GLY A 57 -16.39 16.20 -6.98
N GLN A 58 -17.32 15.24 -7.00
CA GLN A 58 -18.14 14.85 -5.84
C GLN A 58 -17.31 14.23 -4.69
N TYR A 59 -16.15 13.66 -5.00
CA TYR A 59 -15.24 13.02 -4.03
C TYR A 59 -13.85 13.65 -4.05
N ALA A 60 -13.78 14.95 -4.39
CA ALA A 60 -12.50 15.65 -4.51
C ALA A 60 -11.75 15.76 -3.18
N ASP A 61 -12.47 15.87 -2.08
CA ASP A 61 -11.96 15.83 -0.71
C ASP A 61 -11.31 14.49 -0.38
N ILE A 62 -11.99 13.38 -0.69
CA ILE A 62 -11.48 12.02 -0.48
C ILE A 62 -10.21 11.80 -1.31
N ILE A 63 -10.25 12.09 -2.61
CA ILE A 63 -9.10 11.90 -3.50
C ILE A 63 -7.92 12.78 -3.08
N ALA A 64 -8.17 14.04 -2.66
CA ALA A 64 -7.10 14.90 -2.17
C ALA A 64 -6.45 14.34 -0.88
N ARG A 65 -7.25 13.77 0.03
CA ARG A 65 -6.76 13.09 1.22
C ARG A 65 -5.97 11.82 0.88
N GLU A 66 -6.33 11.08 -0.17
CA GLU A 66 -5.51 9.95 -0.64
C GLU A 66 -4.12 10.41 -1.09
N PHE A 67 -4.00 11.56 -1.77
CA PHE A 67 -2.70 12.15 -2.09
C PHE A 67 -1.95 12.56 -0.82
N GLU A 68 -2.61 13.23 0.12
CA GLU A 68 -2.00 13.63 1.39
C GLU A 68 -1.40 12.43 2.15
N GLU A 69 -2.19 11.36 2.26
CA GLU A 69 -1.79 10.15 2.96
C GLU A 69 -0.69 9.39 2.22
N LEU A 70 -0.73 9.34 0.88
CA LEU A 70 0.33 8.68 0.10
C LEU A 70 1.69 9.34 0.32
N PHE A 71 1.75 10.67 0.34
CA PHE A 71 3.00 11.40 0.62
C PHE A 71 3.44 11.30 2.08
N SER A 72 2.51 11.02 3.00
CA SER A 72 2.79 10.82 4.42
C SER A 72 3.03 9.35 4.78
N ALA A 73 3.00 8.44 3.79
CA ALA A 73 3.08 7.02 4.00
C ALA A 73 4.49 6.59 4.42
N THR A 74 4.63 6.06 5.64
CA THR A 74 5.92 5.57 6.14
C THR A 74 6.22 4.14 5.71
N GLY A 75 5.22 3.41 5.20
CA GLY A 75 5.37 2.03 4.73
C GLY A 75 5.66 1.90 3.24
N ILE A 76 5.73 3.02 2.50
CA ILE A 76 5.92 3.07 1.05
C ILE A 76 7.00 4.10 0.74
N GLU A 77 8.20 3.65 0.39
CA GLU A 77 9.33 4.56 0.15
C GLU A 77 9.34 5.08 -1.29
N VAL A 78 9.08 4.20 -2.26
CA VAL A 78 9.22 4.51 -3.69
C VAL A 78 8.03 4.00 -4.49
N VAL A 79 7.42 4.89 -5.28
CA VAL A 79 6.25 4.61 -6.10
C VAL A 79 6.49 4.83 -7.59
N PRO A 80 5.75 4.16 -8.48
CA PRO A 80 5.82 4.42 -9.89
C PRO A 80 5.11 5.73 -10.25
N TRP A 81 5.75 6.55 -11.07
CA TRP A 81 5.17 7.74 -11.71
C TRP A 81 5.12 7.54 -13.21
N PHE A 82 3.94 7.29 -13.76
CA PHE A 82 3.78 6.89 -15.16
C PHE A 82 2.65 7.61 -15.87
N GLY A 83 2.62 7.56 -17.20
CA GLY A 83 1.58 8.21 -18.00
C GLY A 83 1.10 7.38 -19.18
N ASP A 84 -0.08 7.74 -19.68
CA ASP A 84 -0.67 7.14 -20.90
C ASP A 84 0.17 7.43 -22.17
N THR A 85 0.97 8.48 -22.14
CA THR A 85 1.77 8.99 -23.24
C THR A 85 3.13 9.47 -22.73
N ASN A 86 4.13 9.48 -23.62
CA ASN A 86 5.52 9.90 -23.33
C ASN A 86 6.20 9.13 -22.17
N LYS A 87 6.41 7.83 -22.38
CA LYS A 87 7.06 6.92 -21.43
C LYS A 87 8.49 7.31 -21.00
N GLN A 88 9.13 8.24 -21.72
CA GLN A 88 10.47 8.76 -21.36
C GLN A 88 10.48 9.54 -20.04
N ARG A 89 9.31 9.96 -19.54
CA ARG A 89 9.19 10.66 -18.26
C ARG A 89 8.85 9.73 -17.09
N ASP A 90 8.65 8.45 -17.37
CA ASP A 90 8.22 7.49 -16.36
C ASP A 90 9.39 7.04 -15.51
N ALA A 91 9.18 7.01 -14.20
CA ALA A 91 10.24 6.83 -13.23
C ALA A 91 9.69 6.23 -11.93
N TYR A 92 10.60 5.66 -11.16
CA TYR A 92 10.42 5.48 -9.73
C TYR A 92 10.71 6.81 -9.02
N VAL A 93 9.79 7.22 -8.15
CA VAL A 93 9.90 8.48 -7.39
C VAL A 93 9.73 8.24 -5.90
N ALA A 94 10.56 8.93 -5.12
CA ALA A 94 10.36 9.10 -3.69
C ALA A 94 9.46 10.32 -3.43
N LEU A 95 8.63 10.23 -2.40
CA LEU A 95 7.70 11.28 -1.99
C LEU A 95 8.33 12.02 -0.81
N GLU A 96 8.58 13.32 -0.96
CA GLU A 96 9.31 14.10 0.05
C GLU A 96 8.37 14.86 0.97
N ASP A 97 7.58 15.75 0.38
CA ASP A 97 6.67 16.65 1.09
C ASP A 97 5.38 16.83 0.29
N VAL A 98 4.27 17.02 0.99
CA VAL A 98 2.99 17.45 0.41
C VAL A 98 2.33 18.51 1.28
N THR A 99 1.70 19.47 0.61
CA THR A 99 0.75 20.39 1.21
C THR A 99 -0.59 20.22 0.50
N VAL A 100 -1.65 19.92 1.24
CA VAL A 100 -3.02 19.91 0.72
C VAL A 100 -3.76 21.11 1.26
N ASP A 101 -4.23 21.95 0.35
CA ASP A 101 -4.96 23.17 0.65
C ASP A 101 -6.33 23.14 0.01
N GLN A 102 -7.34 23.61 0.74
CA GLN A 102 -8.60 23.97 0.11
C GLN A 102 -8.33 25.11 -0.87
N ALA A 103 -8.57 24.87 -2.17
CA ALA A 103 -8.33 25.88 -3.19
C ALA A 103 -9.20 27.13 -2.97
N THR A 104 -10.38 26.96 -2.36
CA THR A 104 -11.18 28.05 -1.79
C THR A 104 -11.99 27.53 -0.59
N ALA A 105 -12.11 28.34 0.48
CA ALA A 105 -12.88 28.00 1.69
C ALA A 105 -14.41 27.81 1.46
N GLN A 106 -14.90 27.98 0.24
CA GLN A 106 -16.32 27.93 -0.11
C GLN A 106 -16.71 26.78 -1.05
N GLU A 107 -15.76 26.03 -1.61
CA GLU A 107 -16.05 24.94 -2.57
C GLU A 107 -15.25 23.67 -2.24
N PRO A 108 -15.79 22.76 -1.40
CA PRO A 108 -15.11 21.52 -1.02
C PRO A 108 -14.90 20.57 -2.20
N ARG A 109 -15.63 20.77 -3.31
CA ARG A 109 -15.47 19.99 -4.56
C ARG A 109 -14.25 20.41 -5.37
N LEU A 110 -13.42 21.32 -4.88
CA LEU A 110 -12.21 21.77 -5.53
C LEU A 110 -11.06 21.84 -4.51
N GLN A 111 -10.20 20.83 -4.54
CA GLN A 111 -9.06 20.70 -3.64
C GLN A 111 -7.77 20.91 -4.41
N ARG A 112 -6.79 21.59 -3.80
CA ARG A 112 -5.45 21.72 -4.37
C ARG A 112 -4.47 20.88 -3.54
N PHE A 113 -3.58 20.19 -4.23
CA PHE A 113 -2.41 19.59 -3.59
C PHE A 113 -1.14 20.14 -4.25
N ASP A 114 -0.07 20.23 -3.48
CA ASP A 114 1.25 20.69 -3.92
C ASP A 114 2.30 19.84 -3.20
N GLY A 115 2.94 18.93 -3.93
CA GLY A 115 3.96 18.03 -3.39
C GLY A 115 5.27 18.07 -4.17
N GLN A 116 6.31 17.48 -3.60
CA GLN A 116 7.62 17.31 -4.24
C GLN A 116 7.92 15.84 -4.48
N LEU A 117 8.33 15.53 -5.71
CA LEU A 117 8.75 14.21 -6.14
C LEU A 117 10.25 14.22 -6.41
N SER A 118 10.99 13.31 -5.82
CA SER A 118 12.40 13.09 -6.16
C SER A 118 12.54 11.84 -7.01
N GLN A 119 13.30 11.92 -8.11
CA GLN A 119 13.52 10.77 -8.96
C GLN A 119 14.47 9.78 -8.27
N ALA A 120 13.96 8.60 -7.92
CA ALA A 120 14.72 7.53 -7.30
C ALA A 120 15.39 6.62 -8.34
N GLY A 121 14.74 6.41 -9.49
CA GLY A 121 15.27 5.54 -10.54
C GLY A 121 14.32 5.37 -11.72
N THR A 122 14.65 4.45 -12.62
CA THR A 122 13.85 4.01 -13.75
C THR A 122 13.92 2.50 -13.89
N GLN A 123 13.05 1.90 -14.69
CA GLN A 123 13.15 0.48 -15.03
C GLN A 123 14.42 0.11 -15.83
N GLU A 124 15.12 1.09 -16.41
CA GLU A 124 16.36 0.84 -17.17
C GLU A 124 17.58 0.68 -16.25
N ASP A 125 17.61 1.38 -15.12
CA ASP A 125 18.73 1.39 -14.18
C ASP A 125 18.43 0.72 -12.83
N HIS A 126 17.16 0.49 -12.50
CA HIS A 126 16.72 -0.19 -11.28
C HIS A 126 15.79 -1.38 -11.56
N GLN A 127 15.71 -2.28 -10.58
CA GLN A 127 14.72 -3.37 -10.50
C GLN A 127 13.94 -3.23 -9.20
N ARG A 128 12.72 -3.78 -9.14
CA ARG A 128 12.00 -3.90 -7.88
C ARG A 128 12.65 -4.99 -7.03
N ALA A 129 12.73 -4.72 -5.73
CA ALA A 129 13.37 -5.58 -4.75
C ALA A 129 12.40 -5.79 -3.59
N LEU A 130 11.94 -7.02 -3.39
CA LEU A 130 11.18 -7.39 -2.20
C LEU A 130 12.13 -7.98 -1.17
N TYR A 131 12.56 -7.15 -0.22
CA TYR A 131 13.41 -7.57 0.89
C TYR A 131 12.61 -8.45 1.81
N CYS A 132 13.14 -9.64 2.13
CA CYS A 132 12.53 -10.57 3.06
C CYS A 132 13.47 -10.82 4.25
N ASN A 133 12.88 -11.10 5.40
CA ASN A 133 13.54 -11.55 6.61
C ASN A 133 12.67 -12.66 7.25
N PRO A 134 12.77 -13.91 6.76
CA PRO A 134 12.06 -15.04 7.32
C PRO A 134 12.38 -15.24 8.81
N GLN A 135 11.38 -15.11 9.68
CA GLN A 135 11.52 -15.29 11.12
C GLN A 135 10.42 -16.18 11.69
N PRO A 136 10.74 -17.06 12.66
CA PRO A 136 9.73 -17.87 13.34
C PRO A 136 8.77 -16.98 14.11
N VAL A 137 7.49 -17.33 14.07
CA VAL A 137 6.42 -16.63 14.80
C VAL A 137 5.58 -17.60 15.63
N ASP A 138 5.01 -17.11 16.73
CA ASP A 138 4.07 -17.89 17.55
C ASP A 138 2.69 -17.90 16.88
N ASN A 139 2.46 -18.87 16.00
CA ASN A 139 1.21 -19.08 15.28
C ASN A 139 0.46 -20.31 15.84
N PRO A 140 -0.73 -20.14 16.43
CA PRO A 140 -1.53 -21.25 16.96
C PRO A 140 -2.34 -22.03 15.89
N PHE A 141 -2.25 -21.65 14.61
CA PHE A 141 -3.05 -22.19 13.51
C PHE A 141 -2.31 -23.19 12.61
N GLY A 142 -0.99 -23.35 12.75
CA GLY A 142 -0.24 -24.32 11.95
C GLY A 142 1.28 -24.25 12.14
N SER A 143 1.99 -25.03 11.33
CA SER A 143 3.45 -25.14 11.37
C SER A 143 4.06 -25.51 9.99
N THR A 144 3.69 -24.80 8.92
CA THR A 144 4.14 -25.17 7.57
C THR A 144 5.62 -24.89 7.28
N SER A 145 6.32 -24.15 8.16
CA SER A 145 7.74 -23.78 8.04
C SER A 145 8.10 -23.02 6.75
N THR A 146 7.13 -22.31 6.17
CA THR A 146 7.28 -21.53 4.93
C THR A 146 7.05 -20.05 5.18
N ALA A 147 7.86 -19.18 4.56
CA ALA A 147 7.75 -17.73 4.67
C ALA A 147 7.30 -17.15 3.33
N GLU A 148 6.00 -17.22 3.07
CA GLU A 148 5.47 -17.00 1.73
C GLU A 148 5.24 -15.50 1.42
N VAL A 149 5.54 -15.11 0.18
CA VAL A 149 5.37 -13.75 -0.38
C VAL A 149 4.72 -13.81 -1.76
N GLY A 150 4.07 -12.73 -2.20
CA GLY A 150 3.32 -12.67 -3.46
C GLY A 150 3.84 -11.59 -4.42
N LEU A 151 3.93 -11.93 -5.71
CA LEU A 151 4.17 -10.97 -6.81
C LEU A 151 3.08 -11.12 -7.87
N SER A 152 2.73 -10.04 -8.57
CA SER A 152 1.87 -10.14 -9.77
C SER A 152 2.49 -11.11 -10.78
N THR A 153 1.65 -11.90 -11.46
CA THR A 153 2.07 -12.72 -12.63
C THR A 153 2.65 -11.90 -13.78
N GLN A 154 2.44 -10.57 -13.79
CA GLN A 154 3.07 -9.65 -14.75
C GLN A 154 4.52 -9.32 -14.41
N ALA A 155 5.00 -9.73 -13.23
CA ALA A 155 6.42 -9.64 -12.90
C ALA A 155 7.25 -10.60 -13.78
N SER A 156 8.44 -10.15 -14.13
CA SER A 156 9.38 -10.86 -15.00
C SER A 156 10.78 -10.79 -14.41
N ASN A 157 11.70 -11.60 -14.93
CA ASN A 157 13.08 -11.67 -14.46
C ASN A 157 13.19 -11.91 -12.94
N VAL A 158 12.28 -12.73 -12.41
CA VAL A 158 12.17 -13.01 -10.96
C VAL A 158 13.31 -13.91 -10.49
N GLN A 159 14.07 -13.47 -9.51
CA GLN A 159 15.18 -14.23 -8.92
C GLN A 159 15.43 -13.86 -7.46
N TRP A 160 15.95 -14.81 -6.69
CA TRP A 160 16.46 -14.55 -5.35
C TRP A 160 17.87 -13.96 -5.44
N TRP A 161 18.13 -12.99 -4.58
CA TRP A 161 19.43 -12.35 -4.41
C TRP A 161 19.77 -12.24 -2.94
N ASP A 162 20.99 -12.61 -2.57
CA ASP A 162 21.56 -12.34 -1.26
C ASP A 162 22.33 -11.01 -1.31
N HIS A 163 21.72 -9.96 -0.77
CA HIS A 163 22.33 -8.62 -0.73
C HIS A 163 23.65 -8.56 0.06
N VAL A 164 23.98 -9.58 0.86
CA VAL A 164 25.25 -9.64 1.61
C VAL A 164 26.36 -10.24 0.78
N THR A 165 26.09 -11.36 0.09
CA THR A 165 27.11 -12.14 -0.61
C THR A 165 27.15 -11.88 -2.12
N GLY A 166 26.10 -11.28 -2.69
CA GLY A 166 25.91 -11.13 -4.13
C GLY A 166 25.38 -12.40 -4.81
N ALA A 167 25.19 -13.50 -4.09
CA ALA A 167 24.72 -14.76 -4.65
C ALA A 167 23.30 -14.62 -5.22
N THR A 168 23.03 -15.31 -6.32
CA THR A 168 21.69 -15.39 -6.93
C THR A 168 21.22 -16.82 -7.06
N ALA A 169 19.89 -17.00 -7.01
CA ALA A 169 19.23 -18.27 -7.26
C ALA A 169 17.93 -18.04 -8.05
N ALA A 170 17.52 -19.02 -8.85
CA ALA A 170 16.23 -18.98 -9.50
C ALA A 170 15.10 -19.01 -8.44
N ALA A 171 14.05 -18.21 -8.64
CA ALA A 171 12.88 -18.23 -7.78
C ALA A 171 11.85 -19.23 -8.32
N THR A 172 11.36 -20.14 -7.47
CA THR A 172 10.35 -21.13 -7.86
C THR A 172 8.97 -20.65 -7.43
N VAL A 173 8.04 -20.60 -8.38
CA VAL A 173 6.62 -20.35 -8.09
C VAL A 173 6.05 -21.58 -7.36
N GLN A 174 5.59 -21.37 -6.13
CA GLN A 174 4.98 -22.42 -5.30
C GLN A 174 3.54 -22.70 -5.75
N ARG A 175 2.81 -21.63 -6.10
CA ARG A 175 1.44 -21.66 -6.64
C ARG A 175 1.04 -20.29 -7.18
N THR A 176 -0.02 -20.26 -7.97
CA THR A 176 -0.67 -19.03 -8.46
C THR A 176 -2.04 -18.87 -7.81
N MET A 177 -2.36 -17.65 -7.36
CA MET A 177 -3.61 -17.27 -6.72
C MET A 177 -4.35 -16.25 -7.57
N ALA A 178 -5.59 -16.55 -7.95
CA ALA A 178 -6.43 -15.62 -8.69
C ALA A 178 -7.03 -14.56 -7.75
N GLY A 179 -6.65 -13.29 -7.93
CA GLY A 179 -7.15 -12.12 -7.19
C GLY A 179 -8.18 -11.29 -7.96
N GLU A 180 -8.71 -10.24 -7.33
CA GLU A 180 -9.75 -9.34 -7.88
C GLU A 180 -9.29 -8.69 -9.19
N HIS A 181 -8.03 -8.28 -9.26
CA HIS A 181 -7.52 -7.50 -10.39
C HIS A 181 -6.59 -8.31 -11.29
N ASP A 182 -5.79 -9.22 -10.74
CA ASP A 182 -4.92 -10.10 -11.51
C ASP A 182 -4.52 -11.36 -10.71
N ASP A 183 -3.83 -12.28 -11.36
CA ASP A 183 -3.23 -13.43 -10.72
C ASP A 183 -1.91 -13.05 -10.00
N VAL A 184 -1.70 -13.64 -8.82
CA VAL A 184 -0.51 -13.46 -7.97
C VAL A 184 0.25 -14.78 -7.84
N GLU A 185 1.54 -14.78 -8.17
CA GLU A 185 2.43 -15.91 -7.93
C GLU A 185 2.99 -15.86 -6.51
N ILE A 186 2.91 -17.00 -5.81
CA ILE A 186 3.43 -17.16 -4.45
C ILE A 186 4.81 -17.80 -4.50
N TYR A 187 5.75 -17.16 -3.82
CA TYR A 187 7.12 -17.61 -3.63
C TYR A 187 7.37 -17.89 -2.14
N ASP A 188 8.37 -18.70 -1.82
CA ASP A 188 8.79 -18.99 -0.43
C ASP A 188 10.17 -18.39 -0.17
N ALA A 189 10.22 -17.39 0.72
CA ALA A 189 11.46 -16.71 1.07
C ALA A 189 12.44 -17.61 1.84
N THR A 190 12.03 -18.79 2.33
CA THR A 190 12.97 -19.75 2.93
C THR A 190 13.68 -20.63 1.89
N GLU A 191 13.14 -20.75 0.68
CA GLU A 191 13.65 -21.60 -0.41
C GLU A 191 15.14 -21.36 -0.76
N PRO A 192 15.62 -20.11 -0.94
CA PRO A 192 17.00 -19.90 -1.38
C PRO A 192 18.04 -20.24 -0.30
N GLY A 193 17.62 -20.42 0.96
CA GLY A 193 18.52 -20.70 2.08
C GLY A 193 19.42 -19.51 2.47
N TYR A 194 19.06 -18.30 2.06
CA TYR A 194 19.72 -17.06 2.46
C TYR A 194 19.12 -16.53 3.76
N ASP A 195 19.93 -15.88 4.61
CA ASP A 195 19.44 -15.28 5.85
C ASP A 195 18.55 -14.06 5.59
N ASN A 196 18.86 -13.27 4.55
CA ASN A 196 18.12 -12.07 4.15
C ASN A 196 17.88 -12.08 2.62
N PRO A 197 16.98 -12.95 2.15
CA PRO A 197 16.71 -13.09 0.73
C PRO A 197 15.95 -11.88 0.19
N VAL A 198 16.34 -11.42 -0.99
CA VAL A 198 15.67 -10.35 -1.73
C VAL A 198 15.10 -10.93 -3.01
N LEU A 199 13.79 -10.80 -3.23
CA LEU A 199 13.14 -11.23 -4.47
C LEU A 199 13.18 -10.08 -5.49
N LEU A 200 14.16 -10.14 -6.37
CA LEU A 200 14.32 -9.18 -7.45
C LEU A 200 13.35 -9.48 -8.59
N HIS A 201 12.75 -8.45 -9.16
CA HIS A 201 11.86 -8.58 -10.31
C HIS A 201 11.75 -7.28 -11.12
N GLU A 202 11.26 -7.42 -12.34
CA GLU A 202 10.88 -6.32 -13.22
C GLU A 202 9.39 -6.41 -13.51
N ILE A 203 8.67 -5.29 -13.38
CA ILE A 203 7.23 -5.22 -13.58
C ILE A 203 6.90 -3.88 -14.23
N ALA A 204 5.92 -3.84 -15.13
CA ALA A 204 5.50 -2.58 -15.75
C ALA A 204 4.86 -1.64 -14.71
N TYR A 205 5.13 -0.33 -14.79
CA TYR A 205 4.66 0.64 -13.80
C TYR A 205 3.15 0.62 -13.56
N ASP A 206 2.36 0.39 -14.60
CA ASP A 206 0.89 0.31 -14.56
C ASP A 206 0.37 -1.02 -13.99
N ALA A 207 1.22 -2.04 -13.90
CA ALA A 207 0.92 -3.36 -13.36
C ALA A 207 1.35 -3.54 -11.89
N GLU A 208 2.03 -2.56 -11.29
CA GLU A 208 2.53 -2.70 -9.90
C GLU A 208 1.41 -2.71 -8.85
N TRP A 209 0.59 -1.66 -8.84
CA TRP A 209 -0.41 -1.46 -7.80
C TRP A 209 -1.65 -2.37 -7.85
N PRO A 210 -2.11 -2.92 -9.00
CA PRO A 210 -3.37 -3.64 -9.07
C PRO A 210 -3.47 -4.89 -8.23
N THR A 211 -2.38 -5.54 -7.78
CA THR A 211 -2.47 -6.71 -6.89
C THR A 211 -2.00 -6.42 -5.47
N ASP A 212 -1.61 -5.18 -5.17
CA ASP A 212 -1.15 -4.76 -3.86
C ASP A 212 -2.23 -4.90 -2.78
N VAL A 213 -1.75 -5.10 -1.55
CA VAL A 213 -2.64 -5.04 -0.38
C VAL A 213 -3.17 -3.61 -0.22
N ARG A 214 -4.39 -3.49 0.30
CA ARG A 214 -5.07 -2.20 0.43
C ARG A 214 -5.79 -2.11 1.75
N VAL A 215 -5.76 -0.91 2.32
CA VAL A 215 -6.68 -0.50 3.37
C VAL A 215 -7.66 0.49 2.76
N TRP A 216 -8.95 0.30 3.03
CA TRP A 216 -10.00 1.20 2.61
C TRP A 216 -10.79 1.72 3.81
N ASP A 217 -11.18 2.98 3.74
CA ASP A 217 -12.32 3.52 4.49
C ASP A 217 -13.54 3.49 3.56
N ASP A 218 -14.55 2.71 3.95
CA ASP A 218 -15.76 2.55 3.17
C ASP A 218 -16.67 3.78 3.21
N TYR A 219 -16.46 4.72 4.15
CA TYR A 219 -17.30 5.91 4.38
C TYR A 219 -18.80 5.58 4.50
N ASN A 220 -19.16 4.36 4.93
CA ASN A 220 -20.52 3.83 5.00
C ASN A 220 -21.29 3.90 3.66
N ARG A 221 -20.61 3.62 2.54
CA ARG A 221 -21.18 3.62 1.17
C ARG A 221 -20.69 2.41 0.37
N ASP A 222 -21.33 2.16 -0.77
CA ASP A 222 -20.93 1.07 -1.66
C ASP A 222 -19.62 1.40 -2.39
N LYS A 223 -18.72 0.40 -2.55
CA LYS A 223 -17.44 0.54 -3.27
C LYS A 223 -17.61 1.17 -4.66
N VAL A 224 -18.75 0.92 -5.30
CA VAL A 224 -19.05 1.43 -6.64
C VAL A 224 -20.34 2.25 -6.61
N ALA A 225 -20.31 3.46 -7.18
CA ALA A 225 -21.51 4.27 -7.39
C ALA A 225 -21.71 4.56 -8.88
N THR A 226 -22.97 4.75 -9.27
CA THR A 226 -23.34 5.24 -10.59
C THR A 226 -23.78 6.70 -10.51
N THR A 227 -23.31 7.53 -11.43
CA THR A 227 -23.69 8.94 -11.54
C THR A 227 -24.17 9.23 -12.95
N THR A 228 -25.23 10.03 -13.10
CA THR A 228 -25.72 10.45 -14.41
C THR A 228 -25.21 11.85 -14.70
N VAL A 229 -24.35 11.98 -15.71
CA VAL A 229 -23.82 13.28 -16.17
C VAL A 229 -24.30 13.51 -17.60
N ASN A 230 -25.05 14.60 -17.81
CA ASN A 230 -25.59 14.99 -19.11
C ASN A 230 -26.44 13.90 -19.81
N GLY A 231 -27.12 13.05 -19.02
CA GLY A 231 -27.96 11.96 -19.53
C GLY A 231 -27.24 10.61 -19.68
N ASP A 232 -25.92 10.55 -19.49
CA ASP A 232 -25.14 9.32 -19.52
C ASP A 232 -24.86 8.83 -18.10
N THR A 233 -25.28 7.60 -17.77
CA THR A 233 -24.89 6.93 -16.52
C THR A 233 -23.46 6.44 -16.64
N ARG A 234 -22.60 6.92 -15.74
CA ARG A 234 -21.20 6.55 -15.61
C ARG A 234 -20.99 5.88 -14.25
N THR A 235 -20.19 4.83 -14.23
CA THR A 235 -19.68 4.25 -12.99
C THR A 235 -18.54 5.13 -12.49
N VAL A 236 -18.57 5.48 -11.21
CA VAL A 236 -17.45 6.09 -10.51
C VAL A 236 -16.62 4.95 -9.93
N ASP A 237 -15.41 4.77 -10.43
CA ASP A 237 -14.48 3.75 -9.96
C ASP A 237 -13.97 4.12 -8.57
N SER A 238 -14.21 3.23 -7.61
CA SER A 238 -14.06 3.36 -6.15
C SER A 238 -14.63 4.64 -5.54
N THR A 239 -15.76 4.52 -4.84
CA THR A 239 -16.17 5.60 -3.93
C THR A 239 -15.40 5.55 -2.62
N TRP A 240 -14.87 4.40 -2.21
CA TRP A 240 -14.09 4.25 -0.98
C TRP A 240 -12.75 4.99 -1.06
N GLN A 241 -12.28 5.46 0.10
CA GLN A 241 -10.97 6.09 0.20
C GLN A 241 -9.89 5.03 0.40
N ARG A 242 -8.84 5.05 -0.40
CA ARG A 242 -7.63 4.27 -0.12
C ARG A 242 -6.84 4.93 1.01
N CYS A 243 -6.52 4.17 2.05
CA CYS A 243 -5.75 4.66 3.18
C CYS A 243 -4.29 4.23 3.05
N PHE A 244 -3.36 5.16 3.30
CA PHE A 244 -1.92 4.91 3.19
C PHE A 244 -1.18 5.07 4.53
N VAL A 245 -1.80 5.71 5.51
CA VAL A 245 -1.22 5.97 6.83
C VAL A 245 -1.97 5.20 7.92
N THR A 246 -1.23 4.72 8.91
CA THR A 246 -1.80 3.99 10.06
C THR A 246 -2.60 4.89 11.00
N SER A 247 -2.32 6.20 10.99
CA SER A 247 -3.04 7.21 11.76
C SER A 247 -4.33 7.70 11.10
N HIS A 248 -4.80 7.04 10.03
CA HIS A 248 -6.04 7.40 9.36
C HIS A 248 -7.22 7.30 10.33
N GLU A 249 -7.95 8.40 10.52
CA GLU A 249 -9.22 8.39 11.26
C GLU A 249 -10.35 7.94 10.33
N PHE A 250 -10.80 6.70 10.54
CA PHE A 250 -11.88 6.08 9.77
C PHE A 250 -13.23 6.72 10.07
N VAL A 251 -13.97 7.04 9.02
CA VAL A 251 -15.37 7.48 9.07
C VAL A 251 -16.32 6.29 8.97
N GLY A 252 -15.97 5.33 8.12
CA GLY A 252 -16.68 4.09 7.92
C GLY A 252 -15.96 2.87 8.49
N THR A 253 -16.27 1.71 7.95
CA THR A 253 -15.66 0.44 8.35
C THR A 253 -14.26 0.32 7.72
N PRO A 254 -13.20 0.03 8.51
CA PRO A 254 -11.90 -0.35 7.97
C PRO A 254 -11.98 -1.66 7.19
N ILE A 255 -11.49 -1.65 5.96
CA ILE A 255 -11.45 -2.84 5.09
C ILE A 255 -10.01 -3.13 4.68
N LEU A 256 -9.51 -4.32 4.99
CA LEU A 256 -8.19 -4.79 4.61
C LEU A 256 -8.32 -5.82 3.49
N GLU A 257 -7.65 -5.60 2.36
CA GLU A 257 -7.70 -6.47 1.18
C GLU A 257 -6.31 -6.95 0.78
N SER A 258 -6.18 -8.23 0.43
CA SER A 258 -4.98 -8.83 -0.16
C SER A 258 -5.11 -9.08 -1.67
N ASP A 259 -6.10 -8.48 -2.32
CA ASP A 259 -6.59 -8.87 -3.65
C ASP A 259 -7.32 -10.24 -3.69
N LYS A 260 -7.07 -11.13 -2.72
CA LYS A 260 -7.75 -12.43 -2.60
C LYS A 260 -8.71 -12.52 -1.42
N LEU A 261 -8.29 -12.07 -0.24
CA LEU A 261 -9.05 -12.03 1.00
C LEU A 261 -9.42 -10.58 1.29
N ARG A 262 -10.67 -10.35 1.70
CA ARG A 262 -11.16 -9.07 2.22
C ARG A 262 -11.62 -9.29 3.67
N LEU A 263 -11.15 -8.43 4.56
CA LEU A 263 -11.55 -8.37 5.96
C LEU A 263 -12.24 -7.04 6.21
N GLU A 264 -13.46 -7.08 6.72
CA GLU A 264 -14.23 -5.88 7.11
C GLU A 264 -14.32 -5.87 8.63
N ALA A 265 -13.71 -4.86 9.25
CA ALA A 265 -13.53 -4.75 10.70
C ALA A 265 -14.52 -3.74 11.30
N ASP A 266 -15.78 -4.15 11.42
CA ASP A 266 -16.84 -3.36 12.05
C ASP A 266 -16.72 -3.42 13.57
N THR A 267 -15.82 -2.58 14.10
CA THR A 267 -15.52 -2.50 15.53
C THR A 267 -16.68 -1.95 16.36
N ASP A 268 -17.55 -1.11 15.76
CA ASP A 268 -18.75 -0.56 16.40
C ASP A 268 -19.78 -1.65 16.72
N ASN A 269 -19.96 -2.62 15.82
CA ASN A 269 -20.85 -3.78 16.03
C ASN A 269 -20.11 -5.04 16.51
N GLN A 270 -18.82 -4.91 16.81
CA GLN A 270 -17.94 -5.99 17.26
C GLN A 270 -17.85 -7.19 16.28
N LEU A 271 -17.84 -6.89 14.99
CA LEU A 271 -17.90 -7.87 13.92
C LEU A 271 -16.63 -7.83 13.07
N LEU A 272 -16.05 -9.00 12.86
CA LEU A 272 -15.14 -9.24 11.76
C LEU A 272 -15.91 -10.05 10.71
N SER A 273 -16.01 -9.51 9.50
CA SER A 273 -16.49 -10.23 8.33
C SER A 273 -15.32 -10.54 7.41
N ALA A 274 -15.38 -11.70 6.75
CA ALA A 274 -14.38 -12.10 5.79
C ALA A 274 -15.06 -12.52 4.48
N SER A 275 -14.44 -12.20 3.36
CA SER A 275 -14.85 -12.68 2.05
C SER A 275 -13.64 -12.97 1.18
N ARG A 276 -13.78 -13.89 0.22
CA ARG A 276 -12.72 -14.26 -0.72
C ARG A 276 -13.16 -14.02 -2.15
N TRP A 277 -12.24 -13.54 -2.97
CA TRP A 277 -12.47 -13.42 -4.39
C TRP A 277 -12.62 -14.80 -5.05
N THR A 278 -13.71 -15.00 -5.78
CA THR A 278 -14.03 -16.25 -6.49
C THR A 278 -13.95 -16.14 -8.02
N GLY A 279 -13.35 -15.05 -8.53
CA GLY A 279 -13.17 -14.79 -9.96
C GLY A 279 -14.14 -13.77 -10.56
N SER A 280 -15.27 -13.51 -9.88
CA SER A 280 -16.21 -12.45 -10.28
C SER A 280 -16.83 -11.66 -9.13
N SER A 281 -16.77 -12.20 -7.91
CA SER A 281 -17.26 -11.53 -6.71
C SER A 281 -16.44 -11.93 -5.49
N TYR A 282 -16.57 -11.14 -4.43
CA TYR A 282 -16.17 -11.52 -3.09
C TYR A 282 -17.31 -12.31 -2.45
N ASP A 283 -17.06 -13.58 -2.15
CA ASP A 283 -18.04 -14.46 -1.51
C ASP A 283 -17.71 -14.56 -0.02
N SER A 284 -18.72 -14.47 0.84
CA SER A 284 -18.52 -14.50 2.30
C SER A 284 -17.90 -15.81 2.77
N VAL A 285 -16.92 -15.72 3.66
CA VAL A 285 -16.34 -16.84 4.39
C VAL A 285 -16.95 -16.86 5.79
N SER A 286 -17.62 -17.96 6.12
CA SER A 286 -18.13 -18.18 7.47
C SER A 286 -16.98 -18.36 8.46
N LEU A 287 -16.85 -17.43 9.40
CA LEU A 287 -16.00 -17.60 10.57
C LEU A 287 -16.54 -18.70 11.49
N GLY A 288 -15.68 -19.25 12.34
CA GLY A 288 -16.09 -20.29 13.28
C GLY A 288 -17.07 -19.79 14.34
N THR A 289 -17.96 -20.68 14.78
CA THR A 289 -18.93 -20.42 15.85
C THR A 289 -18.19 -20.21 17.17
N SER A 290 -18.37 -19.04 17.78
CA SER A 290 -17.66 -18.65 18.99
C SER A 290 -18.34 -17.46 19.66
N ASP A 291 -18.07 -17.25 20.96
CA ASP A 291 -18.46 -16.06 21.72
C ASP A 291 -17.46 -14.90 21.56
N TRP A 292 -16.31 -15.14 20.93
CA TRP A 292 -15.30 -14.10 20.71
C TRP A 292 -15.73 -13.14 19.60
N ARG A 293 -15.60 -11.84 19.84
CA ARG A 293 -16.00 -10.75 18.95
C ARG A 293 -14.86 -9.75 18.82
N LEU A 294 -14.70 -9.17 17.64
CA LEU A 294 -13.66 -8.16 17.39
C LEU A 294 -14.04 -6.91 18.20
N ARG A 295 -13.10 -6.32 18.92
CA ARG A 295 -13.34 -5.10 19.70
C ARG A 295 -12.63 -3.91 19.09
N THR A 296 -11.36 -4.07 18.74
CA THR A 296 -10.55 -3.03 18.09
C THR A 296 -9.64 -3.65 17.04
N LEU A 297 -9.27 -2.84 16.06
CA LEU A 297 -8.22 -3.11 15.09
C LEU A 297 -7.35 -1.85 15.00
N ASP A 298 -6.09 -1.99 15.36
CA ASP A 298 -5.11 -0.92 15.40
C ASP A 298 -4.03 -1.20 14.35
N LEU A 299 -3.98 -0.39 13.29
CA LEU A 299 -3.00 -0.55 12.21
C LEU A 299 -1.61 -0.13 12.69
N SER A 300 -0.62 -0.99 12.44
CA SER A 300 0.79 -0.75 12.79
C SER A 300 1.67 -0.57 11.56
N ARG A 301 1.26 -1.10 10.41
CA ARG A 301 1.91 -0.90 9.10
C ARG A 301 0.88 -0.95 7.98
N ILE A 302 1.03 -0.05 7.01
CA ILE A 302 0.39 -0.13 5.70
C ILE A 302 1.50 -0.04 4.65
N GLY A 303 1.85 -1.17 4.03
CA GLY A 303 2.74 -1.25 2.88
C GLY A 303 1.97 -1.68 1.63
N VAL A 304 2.69 -1.91 0.53
CA VAL A 304 2.13 -2.44 -0.73
C VAL A 304 2.17 -3.96 -0.79
N GLU A 305 3.11 -4.54 -0.04
CA GLU A 305 3.36 -5.96 0.10
C GLU A 305 2.55 -6.61 1.23
N ARG A 306 2.34 -5.87 2.33
CA ARG A 306 1.61 -6.33 3.51
C ARG A 306 1.01 -5.22 4.37
N ILE A 307 0.02 -5.59 5.16
CA ILE A 307 -0.60 -4.79 6.21
C ILE A 307 -0.38 -5.54 7.53
N ASP A 308 0.06 -4.81 8.57
CA ASP A 308 0.19 -5.35 9.92
C ASP A 308 -0.73 -4.57 10.87
N ALA A 309 -1.50 -5.28 11.70
CA ALA A 309 -2.40 -4.70 12.70
C ALA A 309 -2.39 -5.51 13.99
N GLN A 310 -2.71 -4.84 15.11
CA GLN A 310 -3.07 -5.53 16.34
C GLN A 310 -4.59 -5.53 16.50
N THR A 311 -5.16 -6.66 16.88
CA THR A 311 -6.59 -6.79 17.15
C THR A 311 -6.83 -7.10 18.61
N GLU A 312 -7.84 -6.47 19.22
CA GLU A 312 -8.36 -6.85 20.53
C GLU A 312 -9.71 -7.54 20.35
N TRP A 313 -9.90 -8.64 21.06
CA TRP A 313 -11.09 -9.47 21.03
C TRP A 313 -11.73 -9.51 22.41
N VAL A 314 -13.06 -9.58 22.45
CA VAL A 314 -13.84 -9.74 23.69
C VAL A 314 -14.72 -10.98 23.61
N ASN A 315 -14.79 -11.73 24.69
CA ASN A 315 -15.68 -12.87 24.83
C ASN A 315 -17.01 -12.40 25.42
N THR A 316 -18.11 -12.56 24.68
CA THR A 316 -19.42 -12.05 25.10
C THR A 316 -20.09 -12.85 26.21
N SER A 317 -19.63 -14.07 26.52
CA SER A 317 -20.22 -14.90 27.59
C SER A 317 -19.57 -14.69 28.96
N ASN A 318 -18.30 -14.24 29.01
CA ASN A 318 -17.59 -14.03 30.28
C ASN A 318 -16.84 -12.69 30.40
N GLY A 319 -16.82 -11.86 29.36
CA GLY A 319 -16.15 -10.55 29.36
C GLY A 319 -14.62 -10.60 29.27
N GLY A 320 -14.02 -11.77 29.06
CA GLY A 320 -12.58 -11.92 28.88
C GLY A 320 -12.10 -11.24 27.60
N THR A 321 -10.87 -10.72 27.61
CA THR A 321 -10.25 -10.07 26.45
C THR A 321 -8.99 -10.81 26.02
N HIS A 322 -8.68 -10.75 24.73
CA HIS A 322 -7.44 -11.32 24.18
C HIS A 322 -6.96 -10.52 22.98
N ARG A 323 -5.64 -10.49 22.75
CA ARG A 323 -5.06 -9.76 21.62
C ARG A 323 -4.38 -10.73 20.66
N MET A 324 -4.45 -10.40 19.38
CA MET A 324 -3.80 -11.13 18.30
C MET A 324 -3.19 -10.11 17.34
N ASP A 325 -1.99 -10.38 16.86
CA ASP A 325 -1.45 -9.63 15.73
C ASP A 325 -1.93 -10.27 14.42
N LEU A 326 -2.19 -9.42 13.43
CA LEU A 326 -2.74 -9.73 12.12
C LEU A 326 -1.75 -9.22 11.05
N THR A 327 -1.28 -10.13 10.20
CA THR A 327 -0.56 -9.79 8.97
C THR A 327 -1.34 -10.28 7.76
N LEU A 328 -1.71 -9.34 6.88
CA LEU A 328 -2.34 -9.62 5.60
C LEU A 328 -1.33 -9.31 4.49
N LYS A 329 -1.04 -10.27 3.61
CA LYS A 329 -0.03 -10.12 2.56
C LYS A 329 -0.63 -10.22 1.16
N ARG A 330 0.08 -9.66 0.18
CA ARG A 330 -0.30 -9.64 -1.23
C ARG A 330 -0.70 -11.03 -1.75
N GLY A 331 -1.89 -11.13 -2.36
CA GLY A 331 -2.44 -12.34 -2.98
C GLY A 331 -2.82 -13.48 -2.04
N ARG A 332 -2.71 -13.31 -0.71
CA ARG A 332 -3.00 -14.39 0.26
C ARG A 332 -4.49 -14.59 0.47
N GLU A 333 -4.93 -15.84 0.46
CA GLU A 333 -6.31 -16.21 0.79
C GLU A 333 -6.59 -16.29 2.30
N ASP A 334 -5.52 -16.29 3.11
CA ASP A 334 -5.54 -16.40 4.56
C ASP A 334 -4.63 -15.34 5.19
N ALA A 335 -5.09 -14.81 6.32
CA ALA A 335 -4.33 -13.90 7.16
C ALA A 335 -3.43 -14.66 8.14
N LEU A 336 -2.22 -14.18 8.38
CA LEU A 336 -1.36 -14.71 9.42
C LEU A 336 -1.78 -14.08 10.76
N TRP A 337 -2.09 -14.93 11.73
CA TRP A 337 -2.47 -14.52 13.09
C TRP A 337 -1.44 -15.02 14.08
N THR A 338 -0.85 -14.12 14.86
CA THR A 338 0.22 -14.46 15.79
C THR A 338 -0.09 -13.97 17.20
N VAL A 339 0.51 -14.65 18.19
CA VAL A 339 0.48 -14.18 19.57
C VAL A 339 1.41 -12.97 19.68
N PRO A 340 0.94 -11.82 20.18
CA PRO A 340 1.79 -10.64 20.33
C PRO A 340 2.95 -10.89 21.29
N ASP A 341 3.99 -10.07 21.21
CA ASP A 341 5.10 -10.11 22.16
C ASP A 341 4.59 -9.98 23.60
N ASN A 342 4.93 -10.94 24.46
CA ASN A 342 4.43 -11.07 25.84
C ASN A 342 2.93 -11.41 25.97
N GLY A 343 2.29 -11.81 24.88
CA GLY A 343 0.95 -12.38 24.88
C GLY A 343 0.91 -13.76 25.52
N SER A 344 -0.30 -14.25 25.77
CA SER A 344 -0.54 -15.63 26.16
C SER A 344 -1.13 -16.41 24.99
N THR A 345 -1.09 -17.74 25.03
CA THR A 345 -1.79 -18.57 24.06
C THR A 345 -3.28 -18.19 23.97
N PRO A 346 -3.85 -18.07 22.76
CA PRO A 346 -5.24 -17.68 22.60
C PRO A 346 -6.20 -18.77 23.09
N PRO A 347 -7.35 -18.38 23.67
CA PRO A 347 -8.38 -19.33 24.05
C PRO A 347 -8.92 -20.10 22.84
N GLN A 348 -9.26 -21.39 23.02
CA GLN A 348 -9.70 -22.25 21.92
C GLN A 348 -10.85 -21.66 21.10
N GLY A 349 -11.83 -21.02 21.73
CA GLY A 349 -12.93 -20.40 21.00
C GLY A 349 -12.50 -19.25 20.08
N LEU A 350 -11.40 -18.55 20.36
CA LEU A 350 -10.86 -17.53 19.46
C LEU A 350 -10.13 -18.18 18.29
N ILE A 351 -9.37 -19.26 18.56
CA ILE A 351 -8.76 -20.09 17.52
C ILE A 351 -9.86 -20.61 16.58
N ASP A 352 -10.87 -21.28 17.12
CA ASP A 352 -11.99 -21.83 16.33
C ASP A 352 -12.66 -20.77 15.45
N ARG A 353 -12.80 -19.53 15.95
CA ARG A 353 -13.39 -18.43 15.19
C ARG A 353 -12.55 -18.03 13.98
N LEU A 354 -11.23 -17.93 14.15
CA LEU A 354 -10.31 -17.41 13.13
C LEU A 354 -9.78 -18.50 12.18
N SER A 355 -9.81 -19.78 12.57
CA SER A 355 -9.29 -20.89 11.75
C SER A 355 -9.74 -20.89 10.28
N PRO A 356 -10.99 -20.52 9.92
CA PRO A 356 -11.40 -20.53 8.51
C PRO A 356 -10.66 -19.54 7.59
N ILE A 357 -9.96 -18.56 8.16
CA ILE A 357 -9.23 -17.50 7.45
C ILE A 357 -7.77 -17.36 7.94
N ALA A 358 -7.28 -18.33 8.71
CA ALA A 358 -5.98 -18.27 9.35
C ALA A 358 -4.93 -19.07 8.55
N SER A 359 -3.82 -18.41 8.24
CA SER A 359 -2.70 -19.05 7.56
C SER A 359 -2.00 -20.01 8.52
N PRO A 360 -1.61 -21.22 8.06
CA PRO A 360 -0.90 -22.19 8.90
C PRO A 360 0.62 -21.92 8.96
N ALA A 361 1.11 -20.79 8.45
CA ALA A 361 2.53 -20.47 8.40
C ALA A 361 3.07 -20.07 9.78
N ASP A 362 4.11 -20.75 10.25
CA ASP A 362 4.86 -20.42 11.48
C ASP A 362 6.12 -19.59 11.20
N GLN A 363 6.25 -19.07 9.98
CA GLN A 363 7.28 -18.10 9.59
C GLN A 363 6.61 -16.85 8.99
N ALA A 364 7.01 -15.67 9.46
CA ALA A 364 6.71 -14.41 8.80
C ALA A 364 7.87 -14.07 7.85
N ALA A 365 7.58 -13.57 6.65
CA ALA A 365 8.62 -13.22 5.68
C ALA A 365 9.15 -11.78 5.88
N GLY A 366 8.50 -10.97 6.73
CA GLY A 366 8.97 -9.63 7.07
C GLY A 366 9.09 -8.70 5.86
N GLU A 367 8.33 -8.95 4.80
CA GLU A 367 8.60 -8.40 3.48
C GLU A 367 8.44 -6.87 3.42
N VAL A 368 9.31 -6.21 2.64
CA VAL A 368 9.30 -4.77 2.35
C VAL A 368 9.68 -4.56 0.89
N LEU A 369 8.88 -3.81 0.14
CA LEU A 369 9.16 -3.51 -1.27
C LEU A 369 9.95 -2.21 -1.42
N ASP A 370 11.01 -2.27 -2.23
CA ASP A 370 11.81 -1.12 -2.63
C ASP A 370 12.35 -1.31 -4.07
N ILE A 371 13.36 -0.53 -4.47
CA ILE A 371 14.12 -0.66 -5.70
C ILE A 371 15.61 -0.88 -5.39
N VAL A 372 16.30 -1.60 -6.27
CA VAL A 372 17.76 -1.75 -6.22
C VAL A 372 18.35 -1.37 -7.58
N ALA A 373 19.53 -0.74 -7.56
CA ALA A 373 20.24 -0.41 -8.79
C ALA A 373 20.71 -1.69 -9.49
N LYS A 374 20.46 -1.81 -10.80
CA LYS A 374 20.96 -2.93 -11.62
C LYS A 374 22.47 -3.07 -11.60
N SER A 375 23.20 -1.99 -11.32
CA SER A 375 24.66 -2.01 -11.16
C SER A 375 25.12 -2.65 -9.85
N GLU A 376 24.28 -2.70 -8.83
CA GLU A 376 24.59 -3.34 -7.54
C GLU A 376 24.41 -4.86 -7.61
N VAL A 377 23.45 -5.32 -8.41
CA VAL A 377 23.16 -6.75 -8.61
C VAL A 377 24.15 -7.42 -9.59
N ARG A 378 24.81 -6.63 -10.44
CA ARG A 378 25.76 -7.13 -11.45
C ARG A 378 27.16 -7.26 -10.87
N GLU A 379 27.71 -8.48 -10.84
CA GLU A 379 29.17 -8.72 -10.71
C GLU A 379 29.97 -8.21 -11.90
#